data_AF-A0A2W4IJ28-F1
#
_entry.id   AF-A0A2W4IJ28-F1
#
_cell.length_a   1.000
_cell.length_b   1.000
_cell.length_c   1.000
_cell.angle_alpha   90.00
_cell.angle_beta   90.00
_cell.angle_gamma   90.00
#
_symmetry.space_group_name_H-M   'P 1'
#
loop_
_entity.id
_entity.type
_entity.pdbx_description
1 polymer ?
#
loop_
_entity_poly.entity_id
_entity_poly.type
_entity_poly.pdbx_seq_one_letter_code
_entity_poly.pdbx_strand_id
1 'polypeptide(L)'
;LADLELPHRLLQLCSGDLAIGKYNSHDLECRMPSRNAYGETHSVTAFLDFQARRLNLKYRDKEGKIRYCYTMNNTAIATPRVLIAIIENNQTADGKIRIPKVLQPYMGKEVIG
;
A
#
# COMPACT_ATOMS: atom_id res chain seq x y z
N LEU A 1 6.04 -0.30 5.35
CA LEU A 1 6.70 0.97 4.96
C LEU A 1 7.65 1.48 6.04
N ALA A 2 7.22 1.57 7.31
CA ALA A 2 8.10 1.94 8.42
C ALA A 2 9.33 1.01 8.54
N ASP A 3 9.12 -0.30 8.42
CA ASP A 3 10.22 -1.30 8.44
C ASP A 3 11.19 -1.17 7.26
N LEU A 4 10.74 -0.59 6.15
CA LEU A 4 11.57 -0.25 4.99
C LEU A 4 12.24 1.13 5.14
N GLU A 5 12.07 1.78 6.29
CA GLU A 5 12.62 3.09 6.61
C GLU A 5 12.17 4.20 5.64
N LEU A 6 10.97 4.06 5.07
CA LEU A 6 10.43 5.01 4.08
C LEU A 6 9.54 6.08 4.73
N PRO A 7 9.82 7.38 4.54
CA PRO A 7 8.91 8.44 4.93
C PRO A 7 7.59 8.33 4.16
N HIS A 8 6.47 8.31 4.85
CA HIS A 8 5.15 8.14 4.25
C HIS A 8 4.07 8.93 4.99
N ARG A 9 2.96 9.18 4.30
CA ARG A 9 1.74 9.77 4.88
C ARG A 9 0.52 8.95 4.50
N LEU A 10 -0.51 9.06 5.33
CA LEU A 10 -1.85 8.54 5.03
C LEU A 10 -2.71 9.67 4.47
N LEU A 11 -3.41 9.41 3.37
CA LEU A 11 -4.33 10.34 2.73
C LEU A 11 -5.70 9.69 2.63
N GLN A 12 -6.71 10.29 3.26
CA GLN A 12 -8.11 9.87 3.05
C GLN A 12 -8.62 10.45 1.74
N LEU A 13 -9.22 9.61 0.88
CA LEU A 13 -9.75 10.05 -0.40
C LEU A 13 -11.08 10.80 -0.22
N CYS A 14 -11.27 11.85 -1.02
CA CYS A 14 -12.55 12.56 -1.08
C CYS A 14 -13.56 11.76 -1.92
N SER A 15 -14.85 12.06 -1.77
CA SER A 15 -15.92 11.34 -2.49
C SER A 15 -15.78 11.36 -4.01
N GLY A 16 -15.21 12.43 -4.59
CA GLY A 16 -14.98 12.54 -6.03
C GLY A 16 -13.89 11.62 -6.57
N ASP A 17 -12.99 11.15 -5.71
CA ASP A 17 -11.89 10.24 -6.05
C ASP A 17 -12.20 8.77 -5.69
N LEU A 18 -13.35 8.54 -5.06
CA LEU A 18 -13.84 7.19 -4.80
C LEU A 18 -14.48 6.60 -6.06
N ALA A 19 -13.82 5.61 -6.66
CA ALA A 19 -14.40 4.78 -7.69
C ALA A 19 -15.65 4.02 -7.22
N ILE A 20 -16.46 3.55 -8.17
CA ILE A 20 -17.72 2.83 -7.92
C ILE A 20 -17.52 1.69 -6.92
N GLY A 21 -18.39 1.67 -5.90
CA GLY A 21 -18.43 0.60 -4.89
C GLY A 21 -17.46 0.77 -3.73
N LYS A 22 -16.53 1.72 -3.79
CA LYS A 22 -15.69 2.07 -2.64
C LYS A 22 -16.55 2.77 -1.59
N TYR A 23 -16.60 2.23 -0.37
CA TYR A 23 -17.25 2.89 0.77
C TYR A 23 -16.32 3.90 1.43
N ASN A 24 -15.07 3.50 1.67
CA ASN A 24 -14.02 4.37 2.21
C ASN A 24 -12.67 3.88 1.68
N SER A 25 -11.77 4.81 1.35
CA SER A 25 -10.45 4.51 0.83
C SER A 25 -9.41 5.46 1.43
N HIS A 26 -8.25 4.92 1.78
CA HIS A 26 -7.07 5.70 2.11
C HIS A 26 -5.91 5.24 1.24
N ASP A 27 -5.10 6.20 0.81
CA ASP A 27 -3.86 5.91 0.13
C ASP A 27 -2.68 6.15 1.08
N LEU A 28 -1.67 5.27 0.98
CA LEU A 28 -0.37 5.56 1.58
C LEU A 28 0.56 6.04 0.48
N GLU A 29 1.13 7.22 0.72
CA GLU A 29 2.05 7.85 -0.20
C GLU A 29 3.44 7.91 0.42
N CYS A 30 4.47 7.52 -0.33
CA CYS A 30 5.87 7.64 0.08
C CYS A 30 6.48 8.93 -0.45
N ARG A 31 7.41 9.51 0.31
CA ARG A 31 8.22 10.64 -0.16
C ARG A 31 9.11 10.19 -1.32
N MET A 32 9.06 10.92 -2.44
CA MET A 32 9.95 10.73 -3.61
C MET A 32 10.79 12.00 -3.79
N PRO A 33 12.00 12.08 -3.20
CA PRO A 33 12.89 13.24 -3.24
C PRO A 33 12.95 13.96 -4.59
N SER A 34 13.16 13.22 -5.69
CA SER A 34 13.30 13.80 -7.04
C SER A 34 12.07 14.57 -7.51
N ARG A 35 10.88 14.15 -7.06
CA ARG A 35 9.60 14.79 -7.39
C ARG A 35 9.27 15.98 -6.51
N ASN A 36 10.05 16.20 -5.45
CA ASN A 36 9.73 17.10 -4.36
C ASN A 36 8.29 16.92 -3.80
N ALA A 37 7.76 15.69 -3.85
CA ALA A 37 6.39 15.38 -3.46
C ALA A 37 6.28 13.99 -2.82
N TYR A 38 5.08 13.68 -2.35
CA TYR A 38 4.63 12.33 -2.02
C TYR A 38 4.03 11.67 -3.28
N GLY A 39 4.17 10.36 -3.40
CA GLY A 39 3.56 9.56 -4.46
C GLY A 39 2.90 8.30 -3.90
N GLU A 40 1.69 8.01 -4.36
CA GLU A 40 0.89 6.85 -3.97
C GLU A 40 1.65 5.53 -4.17
N THR A 41 1.66 4.68 -3.15
CA THR A 41 2.30 3.36 -3.16
C THR A 41 1.37 2.23 -2.74
N HIS A 42 0.33 2.55 -1.96
CA HIS A 42 -0.67 1.60 -1.48
C HIS A 42 -2.04 2.27 -1.48
N SER A 43 -3.09 1.45 -1.67
CA SER A 43 -4.48 1.88 -1.49
C SER A 43 -5.21 0.83 -0.66
N VAL A 44 -5.76 1.26 0.48
CA VAL A 44 -6.62 0.45 1.34
C VAL A 44 -8.06 0.88 1.14
N THR A 45 -8.94 -0.07 0.84
CA THR A 45 -10.35 0.22 0.55
C THR A 45 -11.27 -0.79 1.21
N ALA A 46 -12.33 -0.29 1.84
CA ALA A 46 -13.50 -1.08 2.23
C ALA A 46 -14.61 -0.94 1.17
N PHE A 47 -15.25 -2.05 0.80
CA PHE A 47 -16.35 -2.09 -0.17
C PHE A 47 -17.70 -2.48 0.47
N LEU A 48 -17.71 -2.77 1.77
CA LEU A 48 -18.82 -3.42 2.45
C LEU A 48 -19.24 -4.66 1.66
N ASP A 49 -20.53 -4.82 1.35
CA ASP A 49 -21.06 -5.96 0.61
C ASP A 49 -21.15 -5.73 -0.91
N PHE A 50 -20.61 -4.63 -1.45
CA PHE A 50 -20.75 -4.29 -2.88
C PHE A 50 -20.21 -5.39 -3.80
N GLN A 51 -18.98 -5.84 -3.56
CA GLN A 51 -18.35 -6.92 -4.32
C GLN A 51 -18.98 -8.27 -3.97
N ALA A 52 -19.28 -8.49 -2.69
CA ALA A 52 -19.87 -9.75 -2.21
C ALA A 52 -21.22 -10.05 -2.87
N ARG A 53 -22.06 -9.04 -3.10
CA ARG A 53 -23.33 -9.20 -3.82
C ARG A 53 -23.14 -9.61 -5.28
N ARG A 54 -22.12 -9.06 -5.95
CA ARG A 54 -21.80 -9.35 -7.35
C ARG A 54 -21.17 -10.73 -7.54
N LEU A 55 -20.39 -11.18 -6.56
CA LEU A 55 -19.70 -12.47 -6.57
C LEU A 55 -20.44 -13.58 -5.78
N ASN A 56 -21.61 -13.27 -5.23
CA ASN A 56 -22.40 -14.16 -4.38
C ASN A 56 -21.62 -14.71 -3.16
N LEU A 57 -20.77 -13.89 -2.54
CA LEU A 57 -19.99 -14.26 -1.36
C LEU A 57 -20.84 -14.13 -0.09
N LYS A 58 -21.13 -15.27 0.53
CA LYS A 58 -22.04 -15.37 1.69
C LYS A 58 -21.40 -16.14 2.83
N TYR A 59 -21.86 -15.84 4.04
CA TYR A 59 -21.56 -16.60 5.25
C TYR A 59 -22.83 -16.85 6.05
N ARG A 60 -22.76 -17.79 6.98
CA ARG A 60 -23.81 -18.03 7.98
C ARG A 60 -23.39 -17.36 9.29
N ASP A 61 -24.22 -16.48 9.82
CA ASP A 61 -23.97 -15.83 11.11
C ASP A 61 -24.22 -16.78 12.30
N LYS A 62 -24.01 -16.27 13.51
CA LYS A 62 -24.17 -17.04 14.75
C LYS A 62 -25.63 -17.47 14.98
N GLU A 63 -26.58 -16.74 14.42
CA GLU A 63 -28.02 -17.01 14.47
C GLU A 63 -28.49 -17.95 13.36
N GLY A 64 -27.58 -18.43 12.50
CA GLY A 64 -27.89 -19.36 11.40
C GLY A 64 -28.40 -18.67 10.13
N LYS A 65 -28.48 -17.33 10.11
CA LYS A 65 -28.95 -16.55 8.96
C LYS A 65 -27.85 -16.38 7.93
N ILE A 66 -28.21 -16.54 6.66
CA ILE A 66 -27.31 -16.30 5.53
C ILE A 66 -27.19 -14.79 5.27
N ARG A 67 -25.96 -14.27 5.22
CA ARG A 67 -25.64 -12.86 4.95
C ARG A 67 -24.55 -12.74 3.89
N TYR A 68 -24.51 -11.60 3.19
CA TYR A 68 -23.37 -11.26 2.35
C TYR A 68 -22.17 -10.83 3.20
N CYS A 69 -20.97 -11.27 2.82
CA CYS A 69 -19.73 -10.88 3.47
C CYS A 69 -19.40 -9.41 3.20
N TYR A 70 -18.57 -8.80 4.05
CA TYR A 70 -17.91 -7.54 3.73
C TYR A 70 -16.52 -7.80 3.15
N THR A 71 -16.14 -7.05 2.13
CA THR A 71 -14.84 -7.17 1.47
C THR A 71 -14.01 -5.90 1.64
N MET A 72 -12.69 -6.11 1.69
CA MET A 72 -11.69 -5.07 1.72
C MET A 72 -10.43 -5.56 1.02
N ASN A 73 -9.61 -4.64 0.55
CA ASN A 73 -8.27 -4.94 0.07
C ASN A 73 -7.29 -3.86 0.49
N ASN A 74 -6.01 -4.22 0.47
CA ASN A 74 -4.89 -3.30 0.60
C ASN A 74 -3.74 -3.82 -0.26
N THR A 75 -2.97 -2.90 -0.85
CA THR A 75 -1.68 -3.25 -1.46
C THR A 75 -0.76 -3.77 -0.36
N ALA A 76 -0.01 -4.85 -0.62
CA ALA A 76 1.06 -5.29 0.28
C ALA A 76 2.37 -4.56 -0.05
N ILE A 77 2.77 -4.62 -1.32
CA ILE A 77 3.90 -3.88 -1.88
C ILE A 77 3.71 -3.80 -3.41
N ALA A 78 3.99 -2.65 -4.03
CA ALA A 78 3.83 -2.47 -5.47
C ALA A 78 5.16 -2.20 -6.17
N THR A 79 5.61 -3.16 -6.98
CA THR A 79 6.76 -3.01 -7.88
C THR A 79 6.29 -2.61 -9.29
N PRO A 80 7.05 -1.76 -10.02
CA PRO A 80 8.36 -1.21 -9.65
C PRO A 80 8.27 0.06 -8.79
N ARG A 81 7.09 0.62 -8.56
CA ARG A 81 6.92 1.98 -8.00
C ARG A 81 7.60 2.17 -6.64
N VAL A 82 7.53 1.20 -5.74
CA VAL A 82 8.17 1.30 -4.42
C VAL A 82 9.69 1.47 -4.50
N LEU A 83 10.32 0.97 -5.58
CA LEU A 83 11.76 1.08 -5.77
C LEU A 83 12.21 2.54 -5.89
N ILE A 84 11.36 3.43 -6.41
CA ILE A 84 11.66 4.88 -6.45
C ILE A 84 11.87 5.40 -5.03
N ALA A 85 10.94 5.09 -4.11
CA ALA A 85 11.06 5.51 -2.72
C ALA A 85 12.26 4.86 -2.02
N ILE A 86 12.54 3.57 -2.27
CA ILE A 86 13.70 2.89 -1.68
C ILE A 86 15.00 3.51 -2.16
N ILE A 87 15.19 3.66 -3.47
CA ILE A 87 16.44 4.17 -4.07
C ILE A 87 16.67 5.62 -3.65
N GLU A 88 15.68 6.49 -3.84
CA GLU A 88 15.89 7.92 -3.63
C GLU A 88 16.09 8.30 -2.16
N ASN A 89 15.42 7.63 -1.22
CA ASN A 89 15.58 7.91 0.21
C ASN A 89 16.83 7.24 0.83
N ASN A 90 17.44 6.28 0.13
CA ASN A 90 18.62 5.56 0.65
C ASN A 90 19.91 5.81 -0.14
N GLN A 91 19.92 6.78 -1.06
CA GLN A 91 21.13 7.18 -1.75
C GLN A 91 22.20 7.73 -0.79
N THR A 92 23.46 7.52 -1.15
CA THR A 92 24.65 8.09 -0.49
C THR A 92 25.29 9.16 -1.37
N ALA A 93 26.16 9.98 -0.78
CA ALA A 93 26.86 11.04 -1.51
C ALA A 93 27.79 10.53 -2.63
N ASP A 94 28.28 9.28 -2.52
CA ASP A 94 29.07 8.58 -3.53
C ASP A 94 28.23 7.82 -4.56
N GLY A 95 26.90 7.99 -4.56
CA GLY A 95 25.99 7.45 -5.58
C GLY A 95 25.57 5.99 -5.36
N LYS A 96 25.91 5.39 -4.21
CA LYS A 96 25.49 4.05 -3.82
C LYS A 96 24.12 4.09 -3.14
N ILE A 97 23.48 2.93 -3.02
CA ILE A 97 22.17 2.78 -2.38
C ILE A 97 22.31 1.90 -1.14
N ARG A 98 22.05 2.46 0.05
CA ARG A 98 21.93 1.66 1.27
C ARG A 98 20.70 0.77 1.17
N ILE A 99 20.84 -0.50 1.53
CA ILE A 99 19.75 -1.46 1.56
C ILE A 99 19.10 -1.37 2.95
N PRO A 100 17.78 -1.10 3.05
CA PRO A 100 17.06 -1.14 4.32
C PRO A 100 17.32 -2.44 5.08
N LYS A 101 17.49 -2.38 6.40
CA LYS A 101 17.93 -3.52 7.22
C LYS A 101 17.11 -4.79 6.97
N VAL A 102 15.79 -4.65 6.85
CA VAL A 102 14.88 -5.78 6.61
C VAL A 102 15.07 -6.47 5.26
N LEU A 103 15.72 -5.82 4.29
CA LEU A 103 16.02 -6.37 2.97
C LEU A 103 17.40 -7.01 2.87
N GLN A 104 18.32 -6.71 3.79
CA GLN A 104 19.70 -7.20 3.75
C GLN A 104 19.81 -8.75 3.77
N PRO A 105 19.01 -9.51 4.56
CA PRO A 105 19.04 -10.98 4.52
C PRO A 105 18.68 -11.56 3.16
N TYR A 106 17.85 -10.86 2.38
CA TYR A 106 17.44 -11.29 1.04
C TYR A 106 18.46 -10.91 -0.04
N MET A 107 19.28 -9.89 0.22
CA MET A 107 20.25 -9.34 -0.75
C MET A 107 21.70 -9.78 -0.50
N GLY A 108 22.01 -10.29 0.69
CA GLY A 108 23.34 -10.74 1.10
C GLY A 108 24.40 -9.63 1.15
N LYS A 109 23.96 -8.37 1.19
CA LYS A 109 24.82 -7.18 1.22
C LYS A 109 24.08 -5.99 1.84
N GLU A 110 24.82 -4.98 2.26
CA GLU A 110 24.27 -3.77 2.89
C GLU A 110 24.08 -2.62 1.89
N VAL A 111 24.75 -2.66 0.74
CA VAL A 111 24.81 -1.57 -0.23
C VAL A 111 24.77 -2.11 -1.67
N ILE A 112 24.12 -1.39 -2.58
CA ILE A 112 24.18 -1.61 -4.03
C ILE A 112 25.05 -0.50 -4.64
N GLY A 113 26.03 -0.91 -5.47
CA GLY A 113 26.98 0.00 -6.13
C GLY A 113 28.37 -0.01 -5.49
#